data_AF-R6LZE2-F1
#
_entry.id   AF-R6LZE2-F1
#
_cell.length_a   1.000
_cell.length_b   1.000
_cell.length_c   1.000
_cell.angle_alpha   90.00
_cell.angle_beta   90.00
_cell.angle_gamma   90.00
#
_symmetry.space_group_name_H-M   'P 1'
#
loop_
_entity.id
_entity.type
_entity.pdbx_description
1 polymer ?
#
loop_
_entity_poly.entity_id
_entity_poly.type
_entity_poly.pdbx_seq_one_letter_code
_entity_poly.pdbx_strand_id
1 'polypeptide(L)'
;MKKLDIICIIIGVICFLLAGYIVYIKFFKENKIDFNEEEEIKLLDDKLAKIGTPLGWLIITDGIDHQNEDGTKYNISYGTNLLKEYSNRQLFTMEYILSTKNENDKFILLSGFDNNKIEGEPTDDYTLAYLDYDTFNKYYKDLFGEDFDLNKQDKGNTTYDKEYVYYRNRRAGSNNVYVPIIKAISVEYKNNKYIADIEVTYSTRASELIGVPKSNGTITYTKNIDNNILLEDFIINK
;
A
#
# COMPACT_ATOMS: atom_id res chain seq x y z
N MET A 1 -52.60 -28.43 -17.91
CA MET A 1 -51.82 -27.82 -16.82
C MET A 1 -52.76 -27.33 -15.75
N LYS A 2 -52.57 -27.76 -14.50
CA LYS A 2 -53.42 -27.32 -13.37
C LYS A 2 -53.07 -25.87 -13.06
N LYS A 3 -54.03 -25.07 -12.55
CA LYS A 3 -53.81 -23.66 -12.15
C LYS A 3 -52.57 -23.49 -11.25
N LEU A 4 -52.24 -24.50 -10.46
CA LEU A 4 -51.07 -24.55 -9.58
C LEU A 4 -49.73 -24.54 -10.36
N ASP A 5 -49.65 -25.28 -11.47
CA ASP A 5 -48.44 -25.37 -12.30
C ASP A 5 -48.11 -24.01 -12.94
N ILE A 6 -49.14 -23.27 -13.34
CA ILE A 6 -49.00 -21.93 -13.93
C ILE A 6 -48.48 -20.93 -12.90
N ILE A 7 -48.98 -20.99 -11.65
CA ILE A 7 -48.54 -20.11 -10.56
C ILE A 7 -47.07 -20.36 -10.20
N CYS A 8 -46.65 -21.63 -10.13
CA CYS A 8 -45.25 -21.97 -9.85
C CYS A 8 -44.30 -21.48 -10.95
N ILE A 9 -44.70 -21.57 -12.23
CA ILE A 9 -43.90 -21.04 -13.34
C ILE A 9 -43.75 -19.52 -13.24
N ILE A 10 -44.83 -18.80 -12.92
CA ILE A 10 -44.80 -17.33 -12.76
C ILE A 10 -43.86 -16.93 -11.62
N ILE A 11 -43.95 -17.60 -10.46
CA ILE A 11 -43.06 -17.33 -9.32
C ILE A 11 -41.61 -17.62 -9.68
N GLY A 12 -41.33 -18.74 -10.38
CA GLY A 12 -39.98 -19.09 -10.82
C GLY A 12 -39.36 -18.03 -11.73
N VAL A 13 -40.13 -17.49 -12.68
CA VAL A 13 -39.67 -16.41 -13.57
C VAL A 13 -39.39 -15.13 -12.79
N ILE A 14 -40.25 -14.75 -11.83
CA ILE A 14 -40.04 -13.56 -10.99
C ILE A 14 -38.77 -13.70 -10.14
N CYS A 15 -38.55 -14.85 -9.52
CA CYS A 15 -37.33 -15.12 -8.75
C CYS A 15 -36.07 -15.04 -9.63
N PHE A 16 -36.13 -15.57 -10.86
CA PHE A 16 -35.00 -15.52 -11.79
C PHE A 16 -34.70 -14.08 -12.25
N LEU A 17 -35.74 -13.29 -12.52
CA LEU A 17 -35.60 -11.87 -12.87
C LEU A 17 -35.03 -11.05 -11.71
N LEU A 18 -35.47 -11.29 -10.48
CA LEU A 18 -34.95 -10.63 -9.29
C LEU A 18 -33.48 -11.00 -9.04
N ALA A 19 -33.13 -12.28 -9.12
CA ALA A 19 -31.75 -12.74 -8.99
C ALA A 19 -30.86 -12.12 -10.08
N GLY A 20 -31.32 -12.14 -11.34
CA GLY A 20 -30.63 -11.49 -12.47
C GLY A 20 -30.45 -9.99 -12.27
N TYR A 21 -31.45 -9.29 -11.73
CA TYR A 21 -31.38 -7.86 -11.42
C TYR A 21 -30.39 -7.55 -10.28
N ILE A 22 -30.36 -8.36 -9.22
CA ILE A 22 -29.38 -8.23 -8.12
C ILE A 22 -27.96 -8.47 -8.65
N VAL A 23 -27.75 -9.50 -9.47
CA VAL A 23 -26.46 -9.75 -10.13
C VAL A 23 -26.09 -8.57 -11.05
N TYR A 24 -27.03 -8.05 -11.82
CA TYR A 24 -26.80 -6.88 -12.67
C TYR A 24 -26.41 -5.64 -11.87
N ILE A 25 -27.12 -5.32 -10.78
CA ILE A 25 -26.76 -4.20 -9.91
C ILE A 25 -25.39 -4.41 -9.27
N LYS A 26 -25.10 -5.61 -8.78
CA LYS A 26 -23.89 -5.89 -8.01
C LYS A 26 -22.64 -5.96 -8.88
N PHE A 27 -22.76 -6.42 -10.13
CA PHE A 27 -21.62 -6.69 -11.00
C PHE A 27 -21.53 -5.81 -12.25
N PHE A 28 -22.66 -5.26 -12.74
CA PHE A 28 -22.71 -4.58 -14.06
C PHE A 28 -23.19 -3.13 -14.01
N LYS A 29 -23.93 -2.73 -12.98
CA LYS A 29 -24.34 -1.33 -12.84
C LYS A 29 -23.16 -0.55 -12.29
N GLU A 30 -22.48 0.18 -13.18
CA GLU A 30 -21.65 1.30 -12.77
C GLU A 30 -22.55 2.23 -11.94
N ASN A 31 -22.28 2.29 -10.64
CA ASN A 31 -22.88 3.32 -9.81
C ASN A 31 -22.50 4.65 -10.47
N LYS A 32 -23.48 5.50 -10.78
CA LYS A 32 -23.21 6.90 -11.15
C LYS A 32 -22.51 7.52 -9.95
N ILE A 33 -21.19 7.50 -9.99
CA ILE A 33 -20.36 8.18 -9.01
C ILE A 33 -20.33 9.63 -9.44
N ASP A 34 -20.67 10.48 -8.49
CA ASP A 34 -20.47 11.91 -8.62
C ASP A 34 -18.96 12.14 -8.53
N PHE A 35 -18.31 12.08 -9.70
CA PHE A 35 -16.87 12.19 -9.82
C PHE A 35 -16.51 13.65 -10.13
N ASN A 36 -15.85 14.30 -9.18
CA ASN A 36 -15.26 15.61 -9.35
C ASN A 36 -13.74 15.50 -9.22
N GLU A 37 -13.03 15.65 -10.33
CA GLU A 37 -11.58 15.50 -10.38
C GLU A 37 -10.85 16.41 -9.37
N GLU A 38 -11.26 17.67 -9.22
CA GLU A 38 -10.61 18.62 -8.30
C GLU A 38 -10.76 18.20 -6.84
N GLU A 39 -11.95 17.72 -6.45
CA GLU A 39 -12.20 17.23 -5.09
C GLU A 39 -11.41 15.94 -4.81
N GLU A 40 -11.32 15.05 -5.80
CA GLU A 40 -10.59 13.78 -5.68
C GLU A 40 -9.07 13.99 -5.63
N ILE A 41 -8.53 14.94 -6.41
CA ILE A 41 -7.12 15.35 -6.32
C ILE A 41 -6.82 15.84 -4.90
N LYS A 42 -7.66 16.71 -4.34
CA LYS A 42 -7.47 17.24 -2.99
C LYS A 42 -7.52 16.13 -1.93
N LEU A 43 -8.49 15.23 -2.04
CA LEU A 43 -8.61 14.06 -1.16
C LEU A 43 -7.36 13.19 -1.22
N LEU A 44 -6.85 12.92 -2.42
CA LEU A 44 -5.65 12.12 -2.63
C LEU A 44 -4.40 12.83 -2.09
N ASP A 45 -4.24 14.14 -2.33
CA ASP A 45 -3.12 14.91 -1.80
C ASP A 45 -3.09 14.92 -0.26
N ASP A 46 -4.26 15.06 0.40
CA ASP A 46 -4.36 14.96 1.86
C ASP A 46 -3.96 13.57 2.39
N LYS A 47 -4.23 12.51 1.62
CA LYS A 47 -3.76 11.16 1.92
C LYS A 47 -2.26 11.03 1.67
N LEU A 48 -1.76 11.52 0.53
CA LEU A 48 -0.34 11.50 0.15
C LEU A 48 0.53 12.28 1.14
N ALA A 49 0.02 13.34 1.76
CA ALA A 49 0.72 14.02 2.85
C ALA A 49 1.06 13.09 4.04
N LYS A 50 0.27 12.01 4.23
CA LYS A 50 0.44 11.03 5.31
C LYS A 50 1.18 9.78 4.86
N ILE A 51 0.99 9.35 3.61
CA ILE A 51 1.55 8.09 3.08
C ILE A 51 2.72 8.30 2.10
N GLY A 52 3.01 9.54 1.72
CA GLY A 52 3.99 9.86 0.69
C GLY A 52 5.41 9.48 1.09
N THR A 53 5.79 9.69 2.35
CA THR A 53 7.09 9.21 2.87
C THR A 53 7.18 7.67 2.84
N PRO A 54 6.20 6.91 3.37
CA PRO A 54 6.16 5.46 3.20
C PRO A 54 6.19 4.97 1.73
N LEU A 55 5.42 5.59 0.82
CA LEU A 55 5.45 5.24 -0.61
C LEU A 55 6.81 5.54 -1.22
N GLY A 56 7.37 6.70 -0.90
CA GLY A 56 8.70 7.11 -1.31
C GLY A 56 9.77 6.13 -0.88
N TRP A 57 9.63 5.56 0.32
CA TRP A 57 10.54 4.55 0.84
C TRP A 57 10.52 3.24 0.06
N LEU A 58 9.38 2.86 -0.53
CA LEU A 58 9.33 1.72 -1.44
C LEU A 58 10.19 1.96 -2.69
N ILE A 59 10.14 3.18 -3.25
CA ILE A 59 10.96 3.55 -4.42
C ILE A 59 12.45 3.47 -4.07
N ILE A 60 12.84 4.02 -2.91
CA ILE A 60 14.25 4.00 -2.49
C ILE A 60 14.71 2.57 -2.21
N THR A 61 13.91 1.76 -1.53
CA THR A 61 14.26 0.36 -1.24
C THR A 61 14.39 -0.46 -2.52
N ASP A 62 13.48 -0.30 -3.48
CA ASP A 62 13.57 -0.93 -4.80
C ASP A 62 14.84 -0.51 -5.54
N GLY A 63 15.21 0.77 -5.46
CA GLY A 63 16.47 1.28 -6.03
C GLY A 63 17.72 0.70 -5.38
N ILE A 64 17.72 0.49 -4.06
CA ILE A 64 18.81 -0.19 -3.33
C ILE A 64 18.91 -1.65 -3.75
N ASP A 65 17.77 -2.35 -3.85
CA ASP A 65 17.75 -3.78 -4.19
C ASP A 65 18.20 -4.05 -5.63
N HIS A 66 18.09 -3.05 -6.51
CA HIS A 66 18.55 -3.09 -7.91
C HIS A 66 19.73 -2.15 -8.19
N GLN A 67 20.50 -1.81 -7.15
CA GLN A 67 21.70 -1.00 -7.26
C GLN A 67 22.76 -1.71 -8.10
N ASN A 68 23.54 -0.95 -8.88
CA ASN A 68 24.68 -1.52 -9.60
C ASN A 68 25.83 -1.91 -8.66
N GLU A 69 26.75 -2.76 -9.13
CA GLU A 69 27.81 -3.36 -8.29
C GLU A 69 28.72 -2.33 -7.59
N ASP A 70 28.95 -1.17 -8.21
CA ASP A 70 29.79 -0.10 -7.63
C ASP A 70 29.04 0.84 -6.68
N GLY A 71 27.73 0.64 -6.52
CA GLY A 71 26.89 1.41 -5.60
C GLY A 71 26.53 2.82 -6.07
N THR A 72 26.90 3.23 -7.28
CA THR A 72 26.73 4.62 -7.74
C THR A 72 25.40 4.90 -8.43
N LYS A 73 24.61 3.86 -8.76
CA LYS A 73 23.33 4.02 -9.46
C LYS A 73 22.24 3.10 -8.92
N TYR A 74 21.05 3.67 -8.81
CA TYR A 74 19.81 2.96 -8.48
C TYR A 74 19.03 2.72 -9.77
N ASN A 75 18.55 1.49 -9.96
CA ASN A 75 17.64 1.17 -11.05
C ASN A 75 16.24 0.93 -10.49
N ILE A 76 15.35 1.90 -10.67
CA ILE A 76 13.96 1.73 -10.27
C ILE A 76 13.26 0.77 -11.24
N SER A 77 12.44 -0.13 -10.70
CA SER A 77 11.60 -1.09 -11.43
C SER A 77 10.41 -0.40 -12.09
N TYR A 78 10.68 0.45 -13.10
CA TYR A 78 9.66 1.20 -13.81
C TYR A 78 8.58 0.29 -14.44
N GLY A 79 7.32 0.72 -14.38
CA GLY A 79 6.17 -0.04 -14.90
C GLY A 79 5.75 -1.25 -14.06
N THR A 80 6.35 -1.43 -12.88
CA THR A 80 5.97 -2.49 -11.94
C THR A 80 5.17 -1.91 -10.77
N ASN A 81 4.19 -2.68 -10.27
CA ASN A 81 3.46 -2.30 -9.06
C ASN A 81 4.32 -2.62 -7.82
N LEU A 82 4.83 -1.59 -7.17
CA LEU A 82 5.63 -1.71 -5.94
C LEU A 82 4.81 -2.23 -4.75
N LEU A 83 3.48 -2.14 -4.77
CA LEU A 83 2.58 -2.70 -3.76
C LEU A 83 2.10 -4.13 -4.09
N LYS A 84 2.60 -4.75 -5.16
CA LYS A 84 2.19 -6.10 -5.55
C LYS A 84 2.60 -7.16 -4.53
N GLU A 85 3.82 -7.07 -4.03
CA GLU A 85 4.41 -8.04 -3.12
C GLU A 85 4.01 -7.78 -1.66
N TYR A 86 3.73 -8.84 -0.90
CA TYR A 86 3.36 -8.75 0.51
C TYR A 86 4.43 -8.07 1.36
N SER A 87 5.70 -8.34 1.07
CA SER A 87 6.86 -7.74 1.74
C SER A 87 6.90 -6.22 1.60
N ASN A 88 6.56 -5.70 0.42
CA ASN A 88 6.49 -4.26 0.19
C ASN A 88 5.29 -3.63 0.89
N ARG A 89 4.12 -4.28 0.89
CA ARG A 89 2.97 -3.80 1.68
C ARG A 89 3.26 -3.82 3.18
N GLN A 90 3.99 -4.82 3.65
CA GLN A 90 4.47 -4.91 5.03
C GLN A 90 5.40 -3.76 5.38
N LEU A 91 6.45 -3.54 4.57
CA LEU A 91 7.38 -2.42 4.74
C LEU A 91 6.66 -1.07 4.73
N PHE A 92 5.79 -0.84 3.74
CA PHE A 92 4.97 0.36 3.63
C PHE A 92 4.13 0.62 4.88
N THR A 93 3.46 -0.42 5.39
CA THR A 93 2.61 -0.30 6.58
C THR A 93 3.44 0.02 7.83
N MET A 94 4.60 -0.62 8.01
CA MET A 94 5.51 -0.32 9.11
C MET A 94 6.00 1.13 9.05
N GLU A 95 6.44 1.59 7.87
CA GLU A 95 6.85 2.98 7.67
C GLU A 95 5.72 3.97 7.96
N TYR A 96 4.49 3.63 7.58
CA TYR A 96 3.32 4.44 7.89
C TYR A 96 3.05 4.56 9.39
N ILE A 97 3.16 3.45 10.12
CA ILE A 97 2.99 3.42 11.58
C ILE A 97 4.08 4.27 12.25
N LEU A 98 5.34 4.02 11.91
CA LEU A 98 6.50 4.73 12.48
C LEU A 98 6.48 6.23 12.17
N SER A 99 6.01 6.63 10.99
CA SER A 99 5.98 8.05 10.60
C SER A 99 4.77 8.83 11.10
N THR A 100 3.64 8.18 11.42
CA THR A 100 2.37 8.90 11.66
C THR A 100 1.61 8.54 12.93
N LYS A 101 1.93 7.41 13.58
CA LYS A 101 1.05 6.85 14.65
C LYS A 101 1.61 6.93 16.05
N ASN A 102 2.90 7.25 16.21
CA ASN A 102 3.57 7.32 17.51
C ASN A 102 3.37 6.02 18.32
N GLU A 103 3.67 4.90 17.69
CA GLU A 103 3.52 3.54 18.25
C GLU A 103 4.88 2.87 18.50
N ASN A 104 5.97 3.66 18.56
CA ASN A 104 7.34 3.15 18.67
C ASN A 104 7.56 2.33 19.95
N ASP A 105 6.86 2.67 21.03
CA ASP A 105 6.91 2.00 22.32
C ASP A 105 6.29 0.60 22.32
N LYS A 106 5.49 0.26 21.30
CA LYS A 106 4.89 -1.07 21.14
C LYS A 106 5.81 -2.09 20.46
N PHE A 107 6.95 -1.66 19.94
CA PHE A 107 7.86 -2.56 19.26
C PHE A 107 8.68 -3.38 20.25
N ILE A 108 8.83 -4.67 19.95
CA ILE A 108 9.86 -5.51 20.54
C ILE A 108 11.14 -5.29 19.74
N LEU A 109 12.18 -4.83 20.42
CA LEU A 109 13.48 -4.54 19.83
C LEU A 109 14.48 -5.60 20.26
N LEU A 110 15.18 -6.16 19.28
CA LEU A 110 16.26 -7.12 19.49
C LEU A 110 17.53 -6.62 18.82
N SER A 111 18.67 -6.92 19.41
CA SER A 111 19.97 -6.80 18.76
C SER A 111 20.04 -7.77 17.58
N GLY A 112 20.41 -7.26 16.40
CA GLY A 112 20.62 -8.06 15.19
C GLY A 112 21.85 -8.96 15.23
N PHE A 113 22.67 -8.86 16.28
CA PHE A 113 23.87 -9.69 16.44
C PHE A 113 23.60 -10.98 17.21
N ASP A 114 22.80 -10.90 18.28
CA ASP A 114 22.58 -11.99 19.23
C ASP A 114 21.11 -12.22 19.61
N ASN A 115 20.18 -11.47 19.01
CA ASN A 115 18.75 -11.51 19.24
C ASN A 115 18.31 -11.24 20.69
N ASN A 116 19.18 -10.65 21.51
CA ASN A 116 18.83 -10.23 22.86
C ASN A 116 17.95 -8.97 22.80
N LYS A 117 17.01 -8.85 23.74
CA LYS A 117 16.18 -7.63 23.86
C LYS A 117 17.04 -6.42 24.19
N ILE A 118 16.76 -5.30 23.54
CA ILE A 118 17.47 -4.03 23.71
C ILE A 118 16.50 -2.87 23.89
N GLU A 119 17.02 -1.74 24.38
CA GLU A 119 16.36 -0.44 24.34
C GLU A 119 16.88 0.35 23.12
N GLY A 120 16.03 1.20 22.52
CA GLY A 120 16.37 1.98 21.34
C GLY A 120 15.13 2.32 20.51
N GLU A 121 15.33 2.62 19.23
CA GLU A 121 14.27 2.87 18.27
C GLU A 121 14.13 1.72 17.25
N PRO A 122 12.93 1.44 16.72
CA PRO A 122 12.72 0.44 15.67
C PRO A 122 13.56 0.67 14.41
N THR A 123 13.95 1.92 14.16
CA THR A 123 14.70 2.36 12.98
C THR A 123 16.21 2.37 13.20
N ASP A 124 16.71 2.02 14.38
CA ASP A 124 18.13 2.00 14.66
C ASP A 124 18.88 0.94 13.84
N ASP A 125 20.14 1.24 13.55
CA ASP A 125 21.03 0.33 12.84
C ASP A 125 21.26 -0.95 13.65
N TYR A 126 21.29 -2.09 12.95
CA TYR A 126 21.45 -3.42 13.56
C TYR A 126 20.36 -3.79 14.59
N THR A 127 19.21 -3.12 14.58
CA THR A 127 18.04 -3.50 15.38
C THR A 127 17.07 -4.34 14.56
N LEU A 128 16.62 -5.47 15.11
CA LEU A 128 15.45 -6.20 14.63
C LEU A 128 14.23 -5.71 15.42
N ALA A 129 13.23 -5.18 14.72
CA ALA A 129 12.04 -4.65 15.35
C ALA A 129 10.80 -5.47 14.94
N TYR A 130 9.93 -5.72 15.91
CA TYR A 130 8.71 -6.51 15.73
C TYR A 130 7.52 -5.77 16.34
N LEU A 131 6.43 -5.65 15.59
CA LEU A 131 5.16 -5.10 16.08
C LEU A 131 4.16 -6.23 16.27
N ASP A 132 3.30 -6.13 17.27
CA ASP A 132 2.24 -7.12 17.46
C ASP A 132 1.28 -7.14 16.26
N TYR A 133 0.78 -8.34 15.94
CA TYR A 133 -0.06 -8.53 14.75
C TYR A 133 -1.32 -7.67 14.76
N ASP A 134 -2.00 -7.54 15.90
CA ASP A 134 -3.29 -6.84 15.97
C ASP A 134 -3.11 -5.34 15.70
N THR A 135 -2.10 -4.71 16.30
CA THR A 135 -1.75 -3.31 16.03
C THR A 135 -1.35 -3.12 14.58
N PHE A 136 -0.48 -3.98 14.03
CA PHE A 136 -0.07 -3.90 12.63
C PHE A 136 -1.26 -4.06 11.68
N ASN A 137 -2.06 -5.13 11.88
CA ASN A 137 -3.14 -5.53 10.98
C ASN A 137 -4.25 -4.49 10.94
N LYS A 138 -4.52 -3.79 12.05
CA LYS A 138 -5.42 -2.63 12.07
C LYS A 138 -5.05 -1.60 11.01
N TYR A 139 -3.80 -1.16 10.98
CA TYR A 139 -3.35 -0.16 10.01
C TYR A 139 -3.21 -0.73 8.59
N TYR A 140 -2.80 -1.99 8.46
CA TYR A 140 -2.77 -2.68 7.18
C TYR A 140 -4.16 -2.69 6.52
N LYS A 141 -5.20 -3.04 7.29
CA LYS A 141 -6.58 -3.06 6.83
C LYS A 141 -7.11 -1.66 6.48
N ASP A 142 -6.72 -0.64 7.24
CA ASP A 142 -7.04 0.76 6.92
C ASP A 142 -6.42 1.23 5.60
N LEU A 143 -5.31 0.61 5.17
CA LEU A 143 -4.58 0.96 3.95
C LEU A 143 -5.00 0.11 2.74
N PHE A 144 -5.33 -1.17 2.94
CA PHE A 144 -5.53 -2.14 1.86
C PHE A 144 -6.91 -2.81 1.85
N GLY A 145 -7.72 -2.64 2.91
CA GLY A 145 -9.08 -3.18 3.00
C GLY A 145 -9.16 -4.69 3.27
N GLU A 146 -8.04 -5.37 3.51
CA GLU A 146 -7.96 -6.80 3.78
C GLU A 146 -7.07 -7.09 5.00
N ASP A 147 -7.16 -8.30 5.54
CA ASP A 147 -6.32 -8.73 6.67
C ASP A 147 -4.96 -9.23 6.17
N PHE A 148 -3.89 -8.87 6.88
CA PHE A 148 -2.53 -9.31 6.58
C PHE A 148 -2.37 -10.80 6.89
N ASP A 149 -1.75 -11.53 5.96
CA ASP A 149 -1.44 -12.95 6.10
C ASP A 149 -0.02 -13.12 6.65
N LEU A 150 0.09 -13.44 7.95
CA LEU A 150 1.36 -13.69 8.64
C LEU A 150 2.20 -14.79 7.98
N ASN A 151 1.61 -15.71 7.19
CA ASN A 151 2.38 -16.75 6.52
C ASN A 151 3.18 -16.22 5.32
N LYS A 152 2.79 -15.07 4.78
CA LYS A 152 3.42 -14.41 3.62
C LYS A 152 4.35 -13.26 4.00
N GLN A 153 4.54 -13.01 5.30
CA GLN A 153 5.40 -11.93 5.77
C GLN A 153 6.87 -12.17 5.44
N ASP A 154 7.61 -11.08 5.27
CA ASP A 154 9.06 -11.10 5.47
C ASP A 154 9.37 -11.38 6.93
N LYS A 155 10.38 -12.21 7.18
CA LYS A 155 10.75 -12.71 8.50
C LYS A 155 12.12 -12.22 8.93
N GLY A 156 12.27 -11.92 10.21
CA GLY A 156 13.57 -11.56 10.81
C GLY A 156 14.35 -12.77 11.33
N ASN A 157 13.83 -13.98 11.14
CA ASN A 157 14.42 -15.26 11.56
C ASN A 157 14.56 -15.39 13.09
N THR A 158 13.51 -15.01 13.82
CA THR A 158 13.45 -15.14 15.27
C THR A 158 12.19 -15.88 15.73
N THR A 159 12.08 -16.14 17.03
CA THR A 159 10.88 -16.74 17.61
C THR A 159 9.63 -15.85 17.44
N TYR A 160 9.80 -14.55 17.24
CA TYR A 160 8.71 -13.59 17.14
C TYR A 160 7.98 -13.64 15.80
N ASP A 161 8.59 -14.20 14.73
CA ASP A 161 7.98 -14.32 13.38
C ASP A 161 6.65 -15.12 13.35
N LYS A 162 6.30 -15.80 14.44
CA LYS A 162 5.06 -16.59 14.56
C LYS A 162 3.84 -15.74 14.91
N GLU A 163 4.03 -14.68 15.69
CA GLU A 163 2.94 -13.91 16.32
C GLU A 163 3.07 -12.40 16.07
N TYR A 164 4.25 -11.95 15.65
CA TYR A 164 4.56 -10.55 15.39
C TYR A 164 4.92 -10.35 13.93
N VAL A 165 4.84 -9.10 13.50
CA VAL A 165 5.22 -8.66 12.16
C VAL A 165 6.60 -8.02 12.23
N TYR A 166 7.53 -8.54 11.43
CA TYR A 166 8.89 -8.02 11.36
C TYR A 166 8.96 -6.69 10.60
N TYR A 167 9.73 -5.73 11.09
CA TYR A 167 10.09 -4.52 10.34
C TYR A 167 11.44 -4.71 9.67
N ARG A 168 11.42 -4.85 8.33
CA ARG A 168 12.62 -4.88 7.48
C ARG A 168 13.22 -3.49 7.38
N ASN A 169 13.95 -3.06 8.42
CA ASN A 169 14.62 -1.78 8.45
C ASN A 169 15.72 -1.71 7.36
N ARG A 170 15.54 -0.81 6.39
CA ARG A 170 16.52 -0.52 5.32
C ARG A 170 17.15 0.87 5.48
N ARG A 171 16.85 1.59 6.57
CA ARG A 171 17.23 3.01 6.77
C ARG A 171 18.74 3.17 6.95
N ALA A 172 19.39 2.24 7.64
CA ALA A 172 20.84 2.18 7.84
C ALA A 172 21.66 2.33 6.55
N GLY A 173 21.10 1.96 5.39
CA GLY A 173 21.78 2.01 4.10
C GLY A 173 21.47 3.23 3.21
N SER A 174 20.47 4.05 3.57
CA SER A 174 19.97 5.06 2.61
C SER A 174 20.78 6.34 2.55
N ASN A 175 21.63 6.68 3.52
CA ASN A 175 22.52 7.85 3.46
C ASN A 175 21.79 9.16 3.04
N ASN A 176 20.62 9.45 3.62
CA ASN A 176 19.76 10.60 3.26
C ASN A 176 19.20 10.56 1.82
N VAL A 177 19.02 9.38 1.25
CA VAL A 177 18.27 9.17 0.01
C VAL A 177 16.78 8.99 0.37
N TYR A 178 15.92 9.87 -0.15
CA TYR A 178 14.49 9.89 0.16
C TYR A 178 13.69 10.60 -0.94
N VAL A 179 12.38 10.47 -0.86
CA VAL A 179 11.41 11.16 -1.72
C VAL A 179 10.72 12.24 -0.88
N PRO A 180 11.04 13.54 -1.09
CA PRO A 180 10.40 14.63 -0.36
C PRO A 180 8.92 14.81 -0.67
N ILE A 181 8.51 14.62 -1.94
CA ILE A 181 7.17 14.99 -2.40
C ILE A 181 6.64 13.94 -3.37
N ILE A 182 5.39 13.52 -3.13
CA ILE A 182 4.53 12.85 -4.10
C ILE A 182 3.22 13.65 -4.13
N LYS A 183 2.79 14.10 -5.31
CA LYS A 183 1.55 14.88 -5.48
C LYS A 183 0.70 14.30 -6.60
N ALA A 184 -0.61 14.44 -6.49
CA ALA A 184 -1.55 14.14 -7.56
C ALA A 184 -1.49 15.22 -8.65
N ILE A 185 -1.62 14.79 -9.91
CA ILE A 185 -1.69 15.66 -11.08
C ILE A 185 -3.12 15.64 -11.64
N SER A 186 -3.66 14.43 -11.81
CA SER A 186 -4.99 14.15 -12.33
C SER A 186 -5.53 12.91 -11.65
N VAL A 187 -6.85 12.77 -11.67
CA VAL A 187 -7.54 11.53 -11.26
C VAL A 187 -8.58 11.22 -12.31
N GLU A 188 -8.69 9.95 -12.70
CA GLU A 188 -9.81 9.43 -13.48
C GLU A 188 -10.52 8.33 -12.70
N TYR A 189 -11.83 8.18 -12.92
CA TYR A 189 -12.60 7.05 -12.41
C TYR A 189 -13.00 6.13 -13.56
N LYS A 190 -12.51 4.88 -13.51
CA LYS A 190 -12.71 3.89 -14.58
C LYS A 190 -12.72 2.48 -14.01
N ASN A 191 -13.60 1.61 -14.53
CA ASN A 191 -13.68 0.19 -14.15
C ASN A 191 -13.78 -0.03 -12.62
N ASN A 192 -14.57 0.81 -11.97
CA ASN A 192 -14.74 0.85 -10.52
C ASN A 192 -13.51 1.19 -9.68
N LYS A 193 -12.54 1.90 -10.26
CA LYS A 193 -11.31 2.31 -9.58
C LYS A 193 -10.99 3.77 -9.88
N TYR A 194 -10.31 4.41 -8.94
CA TYR A 194 -9.68 5.70 -9.13
C TYR A 194 -8.24 5.47 -9.57
N ILE A 195 -7.85 6.09 -10.68
CA ILE A 195 -6.52 6.00 -11.26
C ILE A 195 -5.97 7.42 -11.28
N ALA A 196 -4.90 7.65 -10.53
CA ALA A 196 -4.30 8.96 -10.38
C ALA A 196 -2.91 8.99 -11.00
N ASP A 197 -2.66 9.97 -11.86
CA ASP A 197 -1.30 10.30 -12.26
C ASP A 197 -0.66 11.17 -11.17
N ILE A 198 0.58 10.84 -10.81
CA ILE A 198 1.33 11.51 -9.75
C ILE A 198 2.69 11.98 -10.27
N GLU A 199 3.20 13.05 -9.66
CA GLU A 199 4.60 13.47 -9.79
C GLU A 199 5.35 13.12 -8.51
N VAL A 200 6.47 12.41 -8.66
CA VAL A 200 7.41 12.07 -7.60
C VAL A 200 8.63 12.95 -7.74
N THR A 201 8.96 13.71 -6.71
CA THR A 201 10.19 14.51 -6.66
C THR A 201 11.18 13.86 -5.71
N TYR A 202 12.41 13.68 -6.18
CA TYR A 202 13.49 13.03 -5.44
C TYR A 202 14.35 14.03 -4.67
N SER A 203 14.97 13.60 -3.57
CA SER A 203 16.05 14.39 -2.95
C SER A 203 17.24 14.52 -3.92
N THR A 204 18.13 15.49 -3.71
CA THR A 204 19.31 15.68 -4.58
C THR A 204 20.11 14.39 -4.76
N ARG A 205 20.39 13.69 -3.65
CA ARG A 205 21.14 12.43 -3.67
C ARG A 205 20.37 11.30 -4.35
N ALA A 206 19.06 11.19 -4.10
CA ALA A 206 18.21 10.24 -4.82
C ALA A 206 18.23 10.51 -6.33
N SER A 207 18.18 11.79 -6.72
CA SER A 207 18.21 12.22 -8.11
C SER A 207 19.51 11.86 -8.81
N GLU A 208 20.65 12.01 -8.12
CA GLU A 208 21.97 11.62 -8.64
C GLU A 208 22.08 10.10 -8.84
N LEU A 209 21.60 9.30 -7.88
CA LEU A 209 21.65 7.84 -7.96
C LEU A 209 20.68 7.28 -9.02
N ILE A 210 19.47 7.82 -9.11
CA ILE A 210 18.44 7.39 -10.07
C ILE A 210 18.71 7.96 -11.48
N GLY A 211 19.36 9.13 -11.56
CA GLY A 211 19.68 9.83 -12.80
C GLY A 211 18.62 10.81 -13.29
N VAL A 212 17.52 11.00 -12.53
CA VAL A 212 16.46 11.99 -12.83
C VAL A 212 15.99 12.69 -11.54
N PRO A 213 15.63 13.99 -11.59
CA PRO A 213 15.14 14.70 -10.41
C PRO A 213 13.69 14.37 -10.05
N LYS A 214 12.94 13.87 -11.02
CA LYS A 214 11.52 13.57 -10.90
C LYS A 214 11.15 12.35 -11.75
N SER A 215 10.11 11.65 -11.34
CA SER A 215 9.42 10.65 -12.16
C SER A 215 7.93 10.90 -12.13
N ASN A 216 7.25 10.45 -13.17
CA ASN A 216 5.80 10.29 -13.12
C ASN A 216 5.48 8.94 -12.47
N GLY A 217 4.26 8.78 -12.01
CA GLY A 217 3.77 7.51 -11.51
C GLY A 217 2.26 7.42 -11.60
N THR A 218 1.74 6.27 -11.22
CA THR A 218 0.31 6.01 -11.16
C THR A 218 -0.02 5.37 -9.82
N ILE A 219 -1.04 5.88 -9.14
CA ILE A 219 -1.67 5.23 -7.99
C ILE A 219 -3.06 4.78 -8.40
N THR A 220 -3.36 3.50 -8.18
CA THR A 220 -4.72 2.98 -8.32
C THR A 220 -5.28 2.67 -6.94
N TYR A 221 -6.50 3.11 -6.68
CA TYR A 221 -7.15 2.93 -5.40
C TYR A 221 -8.68 2.81 -5.54
N THR A 222 -9.28 2.25 -4.49
CA THR A 222 -10.73 2.27 -4.28
C THR A 222 -11.05 3.03 -3.01
N LYS A 223 -12.34 3.24 -2.74
CA LYS A 223 -12.80 3.88 -1.51
C LYS A 223 -13.74 2.93 -0.76
N ASN A 224 -13.57 2.88 0.56
CA ASN A 224 -14.48 2.15 1.43
C ASN A 224 -15.79 2.95 1.63
N ILE A 225 -16.72 2.40 2.43
CA ILE A 225 -18.02 3.05 2.70
C ILE A 225 -17.91 4.41 3.42
N ASP A 226 -16.79 4.66 4.09
CA ASP A 226 -16.47 5.92 4.79
C ASP A 226 -15.65 6.88 3.92
N ASN A 227 -15.54 6.62 2.62
CA ASN A 227 -14.71 7.35 1.65
C ASN A 227 -13.20 7.31 1.93
N ASN A 228 -12.72 6.39 2.77
CA ASN A 228 -11.28 6.21 2.98
C ASN A 228 -10.63 5.53 1.76
N ILE A 229 -9.50 6.08 1.32
CA ILE A 229 -8.68 5.53 0.23
C ILE A 229 -8.04 4.20 0.66
N LEU A 230 -8.31 3.16 -0.13
CA LEU A 230 -7.71 1.83 -0.08
C LEU A 230 -6.79 1.64 -1.29
N LEU A 231 -5.49 1.47 -1.04
CA LEU A 231 -4.47 1.38 -2.09
C LEU A 231 -4.50 0.01 -2.76
N GLU A 232 -4.32 -0.01 -4.07
CA GLU A 232 -4.20 -1.25 -4.84
C GLU A 232 -2.86 -1.32 -5.57
N ASP A 233 -2.56 -0.29 -6.37
CA ASP A 233 -1.34 -0.23 -7.16
C ASP A 233 -0.58 1.08 -6.93
N PHE A 234 0.75 0.99 -6.94
CA PHE A 234 1.66 2.13 -6.98
C PHE A 234 2.80 1.82 -7.95
N ILE A 235 2.84 2.54 -9.07
CA ILE A 235 3.73 2.29 -10.19
C ILE A 235 4.53 3.56 -10.48
N ILE A 236 5.83 3.43 -10.66
CA ILE A 236 6.68 4.52 -11.16
C ILE A 236 6.86 4.36 -12.67
N ASN A 237 6.63 5.44 -13.40
CA ASN A 237 6.69 5.50 -14.86
C ASN A 237 7.97 6.22 -15.29
N LYS A 238 8.49 5.81 -16.45
CA LYS A 238 9.70 6.39 -17.04
C LYS A 238 9.42 7.73 -17.72
#